data_AF-A0A1M3K0L0-F1
#
_entry.id   AF-A0A1M3K0L0-F1
#
_cell.length_a   1.000
_cell.length_b   1.000
_cell.length_c   1.000
_cell.angle_alpha   90.00
_cell.angle_beta   90.00
_cell.angle_gamma   90.00
#
_symmetry.space_group_name_H-M   'P 1'
#
loop_
_entity.id
_entity.type
_entity.pdbx_description
1 polymer ?
#
loop_
_entity_poly.entity_id
_entity_poly.type
_entity_poly.pdbx_seq_one_letter_code
_entity_poly.pdbx_strand_id
1 'polypeptide(L)'
;MQKKFQKWLFINAIIILLIMVIAGCAFKPPLTPNVENEDLNFARSQLIQFYDFLAQQKYDQAATLFGGDLDILRGYNPDLAADDFNMLFKRACEQNGFQCLSVKQIINEEIIATNQFVFTVEYQQADGNLFVRGACCGASEEEMPPVSQFSVQVERVDGEYKVLSLPPYVP
;
A
#
# COMPACT_ATOMS: atom_id res chain seq x y z
N MET A 1 -71.19 24.43 26.82
CA MET A 1 -70.60 23.27 26.10
C MET A 1 -69.22 23.52 25.50
N GLN A 2 -68.75 24.76 25.30
CA GLN A 2 -67.46 25.04 24.62
C GLN A 2 -66.17 24.65 25.36
N LYS A 3 -66.14 24.65 26.69
CA LYS A 3 -64.91 24.38 27.47
C LYS A 3 -64.43 22.91 27.43
N LYS A 4 -65.30 21.95 27.07
CA LYS A 4 -64.92 20.53 26.94
C LYS A 4 -64.26 20.23 25.58
N PHE A 5 -64.58 20.99 24.54
CA PHE A 5 -64.06 20.79 23.19
C PHE A 5 -62.60 21.28 23.06
N GLN A 6 -62.26 22.41 23.68
CA GLN A 6 -60.87 22.89 23.73
C GLN A 6 -59.92 21.94 24.47
N LYS A 7 -60.33 21.36 25.60
CA LYS A 7 -59.50 20.39 26.34
C LYS A 7 -59.24 19.10 25.55
N TRP A 8 -60.19 18.68 24.70
CA TRP A 8 -60.02 17.50 23.85
C TRP A 8 -59.05 17.75 22.67
N LEU A 9 -59.02 18.98 22.14
CA LEU A 9 -58.07 19.39 21.10
C LEU A 9 -56.62 19.51 21.62
N PHE A 10 -56.41 20.02 22.84
CA PHE A 10 -55.07 20.14 23.42
C PHE A 10 -54.42 18.79 23.80
N ILE A 11 -55.22 17.81 24.25
CA ILE A 11 -54.69 16.48 24.61
C ILE A 11 -54.27 15.68 23.35
N ASN A 12 -55.03 15.76 22.26
CA ASN A 12 -54.68 15.10 21.00
C ASN A 12 -53.47 15.74 20.30
N ALA A 13 -53.28 17.06 20.41
CA ALA A 13 -52.11 17.75 19.85
C ALA A 13 -50.79 17.34 20.52
N ILE A 14 -50.80 17.01 21.82
CA ILE A 14 -49.61 16.57 22.56
C ILE A 14 -49.24 15.12 22.21
N ILE A 15 -50.22 14.25 21.93
CA ILE A 15 -49.98 12.86 21.54
C ILE A 15 -49.41 12.77 20.11
N ILE A 16 -49.85 13.64 19.20
CA ILE A 16 -49.33 13.71 17.82
C ILE A 16 -47.88 14.25 17.79
N LEU A 17 -47.52 15.15 18.72
CA LEU A 17 -46.15 15.66 18.85
C LEU A 17 -45.17 14.63 19.44
N LEU A 18 -45.66 13.67 20.23
CA LEU A 18 -44.82 12.65 20.87
C LEU A 18 -44.45 11.47 19.93
N ILE A 19 -45.21 11.24 18.86
CA ILE A 19 -44.95 10.15 17.90
C ILE A 19 -43.85 10.50 16.88
N MET A 20 -43.53 11.78 16.68
CA MET A 20 -42.45 12.18 15.75
C MET A 20 -41.03 12.01 16.30
N VAL A 21 -40.85 11.56 17.54
CA VAL A 21 -39.52 11.52 18.19
C VAL A 21 -38.78 10.18 18.02
N ILE A 22 -39.39 9.14 17.44
CA ILE A 22 -38.80 7.77 17.45
C ILE A 22 -38.44 7.21 16.06
N ALA A 23 -38.43 8.03 15.00
CA ALA A 23 -37.89 7.63 13.69
C ALA A 23 -36.51 8.24 13.44
N GLY A 24 -35.66 8.32 14.47
CA GLY A 24 -34.25 8.63 14.36
C GLY A 24 -33.41 7.37 14.15
N CYS A 25 -33.78 6.49 13.21
CA CYS A 25 -32.81 5.53 12.72
C CYS A 25 -31.75 6.35 11.99
N ALA A 26 -30.61 6.56 12.65
CA ALA A 26 -29.42 7.08 12.00
C ALA A 26 -29.11 6.14 10.83
N PHE A 27 -29.49 6.56 9.63
CA PHE A 27 -28.97 5.99 8.40
C PHE A 27 -27.46 6.19 8.48
N LYS A 28 -26.73 5.18 8.94
CA LYS A 28 -25.29 5.11 8.71
C LYS A 28 -25.17 4.95 7.21
N PRO A 29 -24.73 5.98 6.45
CA PRO A 29 -24.34 5.74 5.08
C PRO A 29 -23.35 4.57 5.09
N PRO A 30 -23.32 3.72 4.05
CA PRO A 30 -22.24 2.76 3.90
C PRO A 30 -20.92 3.52 4.09
N LEU A 31 -19.98 2.95 4.85
CA LEU A 31 -18.64 3.51 5.00
C LEU A 31 -18.10 3.73 3.59
N THR A 32 -18.09 5.01 3.23
CA THR A 32 -17.92 5.57 1.88
C THR A 32 -16.45 6.01 1.77
N PRO A 33 -15.93 6.30 0.56
CA PRO A 33 -14.54 6.09 0.08
C PRO A 33 -13.38 6.80 0.82
N ASN A 34 -13.61 7.40 1.99
CA ASN A 34 -12.58 8.06 2.78
C ASN A 34 -11.63 7.07 3.47
N VAL A 35 -12.12 5.92 3.95
CA VAL A 35 -11.29 4.89 4.60
C VAL A 35 -10.40 4.17 3.59
N GLU A 36 -10.97 3.81 2.44
CA GLU A 36 -10.25 3.17 1.32
C GLU A 36 -9.14 4.08 0.76
N ASN A 37 -9.40 5.40 0.69
CA ASN A 37 -8.38 6.37 0.34
C ASN A 37 -7.29 6.50 1.41
N GLU A 38 -7.63 6.44 2.70
CA GLU A 38 -6.64 6.49 3.80
C GLU A 38 -5.71 5.27 3.77
N ASP A 39 -6.28 4.06 3.67
CA ASP A 39 -5.52 2.81 3.59
C ASP A 39 -4.59 2.78 2.37
N LEU A 40 -5.10 3.17 1.20
CA LEU A 40 -4.29 3.31 -0.02
C LEU A 40 -3.15 4.32 0.17
N ASN A 41 -3.43 5.47 0.80
CA ASN A 41 -2.42 6.50 1.07
C ASN A 41 -1.32 5.99 2.02
N PHE A 42 -1.68 5.22 3.05
CA PHE A 42 -0.72 4.60 3.95
C PHE A 42 0.13 3.57 3.24
N ALA A 43 -0.49 2.65 2.48
CA ALA A 43 0.20 1.65 1.69
C ALA A 43 1.21 2.30 0.72
N ARG A 44 0.79 3.37 0.02
CA ARG A 44 1.66 4.16 -0.86
C ARG A 44 2.86 4.74 -0.11
N SER A 45 2.62 5.33 1.06
CA SER A 45 3.68 5.92 1.89
C SER A 45 4.70 4.88 2.35
N GLN A 46 4.25 3.70 2.78
CA GLN A 46 5.13 2.60 3.19
C GLN A 46 5.98 2.09 2.02
N LEU A 47 5.40 1.96 0.83
CA LEU A 47 6.13 1.62 -0.39
C LEU A 47 7.24 2.62 -0.68
N ILE A 48 6.91 3.92 -0.73
CA ILE A 48 7.90 4.97 -1.04
C ILE A 48 9.02 4.94 -0.01
N GLN A 49 8.67 4.85 1.28
CA GLN A 49 9.63 4.83 2.37
C GLN A 49 10.55 3.61 2.34
N PHE A 50 10.03 2.42 2.01
CA PHE A 50 10.82 1.21 1.86
C PHE A 50 11.92 1.39 0.80
N TYR A 51 11.57 1.84 -0.40
CA TYR A 51 12.54 2.05 -1.48
C TYR A 51 13.51 3.19 -1.17
N ASP A 52 13.07 4.25 -0.50
CA ASP A 52 13.96 5.32 -0.04
C ASP A 52 14.96 4.83 1.00
N PHE A 53 14.56 3.95 1.92
CA PHE A 53 15.49 3.33 2.86
C PHE A 53 16.51 2.45 2.16
N LEU A 54 16.09 1.63 1.19
CA LEU A 54 17.02 0.84 0.39
C LEU A 54 18.02 1.71 -0.37
N ALA A 55 17.56 2.76 -1.06
CA ALA A 55 18.42 3.68 -1.80
C ALA A 55 19.40 4.45 -0.91
N GLN A 56 19.01 4.72 0.34
CA GLN A 56 19.85 5.37 1.36
C GLN A 56 20.68 4.39 2.19
N GLN A 57 20.72 3.10 1.81
CA GLN A 57 21.46 2.05 2.52
C GLN A 57 21.03 1.83 3.98
N LYS A 58 19.80 2.19 4.31
CA LYS A 58 19.16 2.01 5.62
C LYS A 58 18.43 0.67 5.67
N TYR A 59 19.19 -0.42 5.51
CA TYR A 59 18.61 -1.76 5.27
C TYR A 59 17.86 -2.34 6.48
N ASP A 60 18.26 -1.97 7.70
CA ASP A 60 17.54 -2.28 8.93
C ASP A 60 16.13 -1.67 8.94
N GLN A 61 16.02 -0.40 8.54
CA GLN A 61 14.74 0.29 8.43
C GLN A 61 13.91 -0.21 7.25
N ALA A 62 14.54 -0.56 6.12
CA ALA A 62 13.84 -1.19 5.00
C ALA A 62 13.26 -2.55 5.42
N ALA A 63 14.01 -3.35 6.18
CA ALA A 63 13.57 -4.65 6.65
C ALA A 63 12.31 -4.59 7.51
N THR A 64 12.08 -3.51 8.28
CA THR A 64 10.85 -3.37 9.07
C THR A 64 9.60 -3.20 8.20
N LEU A 65 9.76 -2.57 7.03
CA LEU A 65 8.70 -2.28 6.07
C LEU A 65 8.46 -3.43 5.07
N PHE A 66 9.30 -4.46 5.09
CA PHE A 66 9.15 -5.61 4.22
C PHE A 66 8.34 -6.72 4.90
N GLY A 67 7.38 -7.28 4.17
CA GLY A 67 6.55 -8.40 4.61
C GLY A 67 6.51 -9.55 3.60
N GLY A 68 7.26 -9.43 2.50
CA GLY A 68 7.31 -10.42 1.45
C GLY A 68 8.22 -11.60 1.78
N ASP A 69 8.33 -12.51 0.80
CA ASP A 69 9.22 -13.65 0.88
C ASP A 69 10.69 -13.22 0.69
N LEU A 70 11.57 -13.76 1.52
CA LEU A 70 13.02 -13.53 1.52
C LEU A 70 13.81 -14.75 1.01
N ASP A 71 13.15 -15.82 0.59
CA ASP A 71 13.81 -17.07 0.20
C ASP A 71 14.78 -16.88 -0.97
N ILE A 72 14.49 -16.00 -1.92
CA ILE A 72 15.44 -15.65 -3.00
C ILE A 72 16.72 -15.04 -2.41
N LEU A 73 16.60 -14.10 -1.47
CA LEU A 73 17.76 -13.46 -0.85
C LEU A 73 18.56 -14.46 0.00
N ARG A 74 17.87 -15.35 0.73
CA ARG A 74 18.51 -16.43 1.49
C ARG A 74 19.23 -17.42 0.57
N GLY A 75 18.61 -17.78 -0.54
CA GLY A 75 19.19 -18.68 -1.55
C GLY A 75 20.47 -18.11 -2.18
N TYR A 76 20.51 -16.80 -2.43
CA TYR A 76 21.72 -16.12 -2.91
C TYR A 76 22.82 -15.99 -1.85
N ASN A 77 22.48 -16.10 -0.57
CA ASN A 77 23.38 -15.84 0.55
C ASN A 77 23.31 -16.97 1.60
N PRO A 78 23.71 -18.21 1.25
CA PRO A 78 23.57 -19.37 2.13
C PRO A 78 24.48 -19.31 3.37
N ASP A 79 25.44 -18.40 3.41
CA ASP A 79 26.34 -18.15 4.53
C ASP A 79 25.79 -17.16 5.57
N LEU A 80 24.66 -16.49 5.29
CA LEU A 80 23.99 -15.60 6.23
C LEU A 80 22.97 -16.33 7.09
N ALA A 81 22.74 -15.82 8.30
CA ALA A 81 21.60 -16.24 9.10
C ALA A 81 20.28 -15.86 8.40
N ALA A 82 19.30 -16.76 8.42
CA ALA A 82 18.05 -16.60 7.67
C ALA A 82 17.17 -15.44 8.16
N ASP A 83 17.41 -14.95 9.37
CA ASP A 83 16.74 -13.83 10.04
C ASP A 83 17.59 -12.54 10.08
N ASP A 84 18.79 -12.53 9.50
CA ASP A 84 19.60 -11.32 9.35
C ASP A 84 19.12 -10.51 8.13
N PHE A 85 17.90 -9.97 8.24
CA PHE A 85 17.24 -9.24 7.16
C PHE A 85 18.01 -8.01 6.72
N ASN A 86 18.67 -7.32 7.67
CA ASN A 86 19.56 -6.21 7.38
C ASN A 86 20.67 -6.63 6.41
N MET A 87 21.37 -7.73 6.71
CA MET A 87 22.44 -8.21 5.84
C MET A 87 21.93 -8.79 4.52
N LEU A 88 20.75 -9.44 4.51
CA LEU A 88 20.13 -9.92 3.28
C LEU A 88 19.82 -8.77 2.31
N PHE A 89 19.19 -7.68 2.78
CA PHE A 89 18.93 -6.52 1.93
C PHE A 89 20.21 -5.80 1.51
N LYS A 90 21.20 -5.70 2.41
CA LYS A 90 22.52 -5.15 2.06
C LYS A 90 23.14 -5.92 0.89
N ARG A 91 23.18 -7.25 0.95
CA ARG A 91 23.74 -8.07 -0.13
C ARG A 91 22.88 -8.03 -1.38
N ALA A 92 21.56 -7.97 -1.25
CA ALA A 92 20.67 -7.79 -2.39
C ALA A 92 21.08 -6.55 -3.21
N CYS A 93 21.20 -5.40 -2.55
CA CYS A 93 21.49 -4.12 -3.16
C CYS A 93 22.94 -3.98 -3.66
N GLU A 94 23.91 -4.55 -2.94
CA GLU A 94 25.33 -4.29 -3.20
C GLU A 94 26.03 -5.41 -3.98
N GLN A 95 25.47 -6.63 -4.01
CA GLN A 95 26.16 -7.82 -4.52
C GLN A 95 25.29 -8.70 -5.42
N ASN A 96 24.00 -8.81 -5.15
CA ASN A 96 23.13 -9.75 -5.85
C ASN A 96 22.30 -9.13 -6.98
N GLY A 97 22.66 -7.94 -7.47
CA GLY A 97 22.05 -7.34 -8.68
C GLY A 97 20.66 -6.74 -8.49
N PHE A 98 20.13 -6.65 -7.27
CA PHE A 98 18.88 -5.93 -7.00
C PHE A 98 19.09 -4.42 -7.09
N GLN A 99 18.17 -3.75 -7.79
CA GLN A 99 18.22 -2.33 -8.07
C GLN A 99 17.50 -1.56 -6.96
N CYS A 100 18.24 -1.24 -5.90
CA CYS A 100 17.77 -0.53 -4.73
C CYS A 100 17.69 0.98 -4.98
N LEU A 101 16.70 1.38 -5.78
CA LEU A 101 16.50 2.72 -6.30
C LEU A 101 15.30 3.41 -5.63
N SER A 102 15.34 4.73 -5.52
CA SER A 102 14.18 5.52 -5.07
C SER A 102 13.05 5.48 -6.12
N VAL A 103 11.83 5.59 -5.63
CA VAL A 103 10.64 5.77 -6.49
C VAL A 103 10.73 7.12 -7.19
N LYS A 104 10.63 7.11 -8.52
CA LYS A 104 10.47 8.32 -9.32
C LYS A 104 9.02 8.78 -9.31
N GLN A 105 8.11 7.86 -9.62
CA GLN A 105 6.68 8.09 -9.62
C GLN A 105 5.91 6.77 -9.56
N ILE A 106 4.67 6.87 -9.10
CA ILE A 106 3.67 5.80 -9.14
C ILE A 106 2.67 6.20 -10.22
N ILE A 107 2.56 5.39 -11.26
CA ILE A 107 1.78 5.73 -12.46
C ILE A 107 0.40 5.06 -12.48
N ASN A 108 0.21 4.01 -11.69
CA ASN A 108 -1.06 3.32 -11.53
C ASN A 108 -1.17 2.70 -10.13
N GLU A 109 -2.40 2.60 -9.65
CA GLU A 109 -2.74 2.09 -8.33
C GLU A 109 -4.00 1.25 -8.45
N GLU A 110 -3.94 0.01 -7.97
CA GLU A 110 -5.05 -0.93 -8.02
C GLU A 110 -5.36 -1.45 -6.63
N ILE A 111 -6.64 -1.45 -6.29
CA ILE A 111 -7.17 -1.98 -5.03
C ILE A 111 -7.64 -3.40 -5.31
N ILE A 112 -6.85 -4.38 -4.87
CA ILE A 112 -7.16 -5.81 -5.07
C ILE A 112 -8.17 -6.29 -4.03
N ALA A 113 -7.98 -5.83 -2.79
CA ALA A 113 -8.89 -6.05 -1.67
C ALA A 113 -8.75 -4.90 -0.68
N THR A 114 -9.59 -4.87 0.36
CA THR A 114 -9.60 -3.80 1.38
C THR A 114 -8.22 -3.47 1.96
N ASN A 115 -7.32 -4.46 2.06
CA ASN A 115 -5.98 -4.30 2.65
C ASN A 115 -4.85 -4.72 1.70
N GLN A 116 -5.11 -4.85 0.39
CA GLN A 116 -4.16 -5.33 -0.60
C GLN A 116 -4.16 -4.43 -1.83
N PHE A 117 -2.98 -3.93 -2.16
CA PHE A 117 -2.79 -2.94 -3.21
C PHE A 117 -1.67 -3.36 -4.16
N VAL A 118 -1.84 -3.04 -5.44
CA VAL A 118 -0.79 -3.18 -6.46
C VAL A 118 -0.49 -1.79 -7.02
N PHE A 119 0.78 -1.42 -6.98
CA PHE A 119 1.28 -0.16 -7.53
C PHE A 119 2.12 -0.44 -8.76
N THR A 120 1.93 0.32 -9.83
CA THR A 120 2.88 0.35 -10.95
C THR A 120 3.85 1.49 -10.73
N VAL A 121 5.13 1.16 -10.57
CA VAL A 121 6.18 2.05 -10.10
C VAL A 121 7.24 2.24 -11.18
N GLU A 122 7.67 3.49 -11.33
CA GLU A 122 8.89 3.85 -12.05
C GLU A 122 9.95 4.30 -11.05
N TYR A 123 11.18 3.84 -11.23
CA TYR A 123 12.30 4.17 -10.34
C TYR A 123 13.23 5.19 -10.97
N GLN A 124 13.96 5.94 -10.13
CA GLN A 124 14.99 6.86 -10.59
C GLN A 124 16.38 6.34 -10.29
N GLN A 125 17.28 6.51 -11.25
CA GLN A 125 18.71 6.33 -11.06
C GLN A 125 19.30 7.47 -10.22
N ALA A 126 20.58 7.34 -9.83
CA ALA A 126 21.26 8.33 -9.00
C ALA A 126 21.37 9.72 -9.66
N ASP A 127 21.35 9.79 -10.98
CA ASP A 127 21.33 11.03 -11.78
C ASP A 127 19.91 11.61 -11.97
N GLY A 128 18.88 10.95 -11.43
CA GLY A 128 17.47 11.33 -11.54
C GLY A 128 16.78 10.82 -12.80
N ASN A 129 17.49 10.17 -13.72
CA ASN A 129 16.90 9.58 -14.92
C ASN A 129 16.04 8.36 -14.58
N LEU A 130 15.13 8.02 -15.50
CA LEU A 130 14.28 6.84 -15.36
C LEU A 130 15.12 5.57 -15.43
N PHE A 131 14.93 4.66 -14.48
CA PHE A 131 15.50 3.33 -14.56
C PHE A 131 14.79 2.50 -15.64
N VAL A 132 15.59 1.90 -16.52
CA VAL A 132 15.11 0.99 -17.56
C VAL A 132 15.92 -0.29 -17.48
N ARG A 133 15.25 -1.42 -17.27
CA ARG A 133 15.85 -2.74 -17.38
C ARG A 133 15.85 -3.14 -18.86
N GLY A 134 17.03 -3.19 -19.46
CA GLY A 134 17.22 -3.70 -20.82
C GLY A 134 17.19 -5.23 -20.89
N ALA A 135 17.53 -5.77 -22.06
CA ALA A 135 17.69 -7.19 -22.26
C ALA A 135 18.80 -7.78 -21.37
N CYS A 136 18.62 -9.01 -20.91
CA CYS A 136 19.62 -9.74 -20.12
C CYS A 136 19.99 -11.08 -20.78
N CYS A 137 21.10 -11.69 -20.32
CA CYS A 137 21.50 -13.04 -20.71
C CYS A 137 21.74 -13.26 -22.22
N GLY A 138 22.15 -12.22 -22.93
CA GLY A 138 22.46 -12.29 -24.37
C GLY A 138 21.26 -12.18 -25.30
N ALA A 139 20.05 -11.94 -24.77
CA ALA A 139 18.87 -11.64 -25.57
C ALA A 139 18.99 -10.26 -26.25
N SER A 140 18.31 -10.11 -27.40
CA SER A 140 18.18 -8.80 -28.05
C SER A 140 17.03 -7.97 -27.46
N GLU A 141 16.96 -6.67 -27.77
CA GLU A 141 15.81 -5.82 -27.39
C GLU A 141 14.51 -6.22 -28.08
N GLU A 142 14.58 -6.94 -29.21
CA GLU A 142 13.40 -7.48 -29.88
C GLU A 142 12.83 -8.68 -29.12
N GLU A 143 13.72 -9.51 -28.56
CA GLU A 143 13.35 -10.70 -27.77
C GLU A 143 12.96 -10.33 -26.34
N MET A 144 13.64 -9.35 -25.75
CA MET A 144 13.39 -8.85 -24.41
C MET A 144 13.36 -7.31 -24.42
N PRO A 145 12.19 -6.72 -24.73
CA PRO A 145 12.04 -5.28 -24.78
C PRO A 145 12.38 -4.61 -23.45
N PRO A 146 12.90 -3.37 -23.47
CA PRO A 146 13.18 -2.63 -22.26
C PRO A 146 11.93 -2.42 -21.38
N VAL A 147 12.09 -2.55 -20.07
CA VAL A 147 11.02 -2.38 -19.07
C VAL A 147 11.39 -1.30 -18.07
N SER A 148 10.53 -0.30 -17.90
CA SER A 148 10.71 0.79 -16.92
C SER A 148 9.65 0.82 -15.81
N GLN A 149 8.61 0.01 -15.93
CA GLN A 149 7.45 -0.02 -15.05
C GLN A 149 7.38 -1.37 -14.36
N PHE A 150 7.27 -1.36 -13.04
CA PHE A 150 7.34 -2.56 -12.22
C PHE A 150 6.15 -2.60 -11.25
N SER A 151 5.54 -3.77 -11.12
CA SER A 151 4.46 -3.98 -10.16
C SER A 151 5.02 -4.23 -8.77
N VAL A 152 4.49 -3.50 -7.79
CA VAL A 152 4.84 -3.64 -6.37
C VAL A 152 3.57 -3.92 -5.58
N GLN A 153 3.60 -4.97 -4.79
CA GLN A 153 2.50 -5.36 -3.92
C GLN A 153 2.72 -4.81 -2.51
N VAL A 154 1.64 -4.27 -1.92
CA VAL A 154 1.61 -3.84 -0.53
C VAL A 154 0.37 -4.43 0.13
N GLU A 155 0.57 -5.05 1.29
CA GLU A 155 -0.51 -5.67 2.06
C GLU A 155 -0.40 -5.33 3.54
N ARG A 156 -1.54 -5.33 4.23
CA ARG A 156 -1.55 -5.25 5.69
C ARG A 156 -1.15 -6.58 6.34
N VAL A 157 0.02 -6.62 6.94
CA VAL A 157 0.58 -7.75 7.69
C VAL A 157 0.72 -7.34 9.16
N ASP A 158 0.13 -8.12 10.07
CA ASP A 158 0.14 -7.86 11.51
C ASP A 158 -0.32 -6.44 11.91
N GLY A 159 -1.24 -5.87 11.14
CA GLY A 159 -1.82 -4.55 11.40
C GLY A 159 -1.11 -3.38 10.72
N GLU A 160 0.05 -3.60 10.08
CA GLU A 160 0.86 -2.60 9.38
C GLU A 160 0.91 -2.88 7.88
N TYR A 161 0.96 -1.85 7.04
CA TYR A 161 1.17 -2.04 5.59
C TYR A 161 2.64 -2.33 5.31
N LYS A 162 2.90 -3.44 4.63
CA LYS A 162 4.25 -3.90 4.27
C LYS A 162 4.38 -4.15 2.79
N VAL A 163 5.56 -3.84 2.25
CA VAL A 163 5.91 -4.16 0.87
C VAL A 163 6.20 -5.65 0.76
N LEU A 164 5.60 -6.29 -0.23
CA LEU A 164 5.77 -7.73 -0.47
C LEU A 164 6.70 -8.03 -1.66
N SER A 165 7.02 -7.04 -2.48
CA SER A 165 7.84 -7.21 -3.69
C SER A 165 9.29 -6.79 -3.44
N LEU A 166 10.23 -7.64 -3.83
CA LEU A 166 11.65 -7.27 -3.88
C LEU A 166 11.89 -6.18 -4.93
N PRO A 167 13.01 -5.43 -4.85
CA PRO A 167 13.40 -4.50 -5.89
C PRO A 167 13.57 -5.17 -7.26
N PRO A 168 13.56 -4.41 -8.37
CA PRO A 168 13.86 -4.96 -9.68
C PRO A 168 15.23 -5.65 -9.67
N TYR A 169 15.30 -6.87 -10.21
CA TYR A 169 16.55 -7.61 -10.36
C TYR A 169 17.14 -7.41 -11.76
N VAL A 170 18.47 -7.24 -11.81
CA VAL A 170 19.29 -7.27 -13.03
C VAL A 170 20.42 -8.30 -12.81
N PRO A 171 20.40 -9.45 -13.51
CA PRO A 171 21.40 -10.50 -13.36
C PRO A 171 22.77 -10.15 -13.93
#